data_AF-A0A7J7JMR7-F1
#
_entry.id   AF-A0A7J7JMR7-F1
#
_cell.length_a   1.000
_cell.length_b   1.000
_cell.length_c   1.000
_cell.angle_alpha   90.00
_cell.angle_beta   90.00
_cell.angle_gamma   90.00
#
_symmetry.space_group_name_H-M   'P 1'
#
loop_
_entity.id
_entity.type
_entity.pdbx_description
1 polymer ?
#
loop_
_entity_poly.entity_id
_entity_poly.type
_entity_poly.pdbx_seq_one_letter_code
_entity_poly.pdbx_strand_id
1 'polypeptide(L)'
;MPAPKGRSKSAKKPSPLDLLKEEIGKKQQCIEELSNQVNVDETYLREMIHSMVDDLRSRQSQKSLIEQRIEELEQRVTEQNDNYQVIVRKNLTCMNGIAEALQSSSPHEIKFLLRRIKQDLLLEEPIKRPVTAPAERSQFFSMTQLPPAPHESPLGNLQREYLKAMETVSYPQYHPVRKLPGDTHVKHLLPEIKQVVIDELRGDWRQFAHLVGISTETIQFWRRLECKRPMQQVMSYWKDSQAADVRTLHRILLSEQVKAVNLAKLVADFYYVD
;
A
#
# COMPACT_ATOMS: atom_id res chain seq x y z
N MET A 1 -107.48 12.12 -10.60
CA MET A 1 -106.24 12.89 -10.37
C MET A 1 -106.45 13.81 -9.18
N PRO A 2 -105.58 13.74 -8.15
CA PRO A 2 -104.84 14.95 -7.75
C PRO A 2 -103.35 14.71 -7.39
N ALA A 3 -102.61 15.83 -7.38
CA ALA A 3 -101.16 16.02 -7.39
C ALA A 3 -100.38 15.70 -6.09
N PRO A 4 -99.04 15.51 -6.14
CA PRO A 4 -98.21 15.24 -4.97
C PRO A 4 -97.78 16.53 -4.25
N LYS A 5 -97.92 16.57 -2.92
CA LYS A 5 -97.34 17.63 -2.08
C LYS A 5 -95.94 17.21 -1.65
N GLY A 6 -94.94 17.95 -2.13
CA GLY A 6 -93.57 17.89 -1.64
C GLY A 6 -93.49 18.31 -0.17
N ARG A 7 -92.75 17.55 0.63
CA ARG A 7 -92.32 17.94 1.98
C ARG A 7 -90.85 18.36 1.91
N SER A 8 -90.63 19.66 2.03
CA SER A 8 -89.32 20.29 2.25
C SER A 8 -88.74 19.82 3.59
N LYS A 9 -87.56 19.19 3.58
CA LYS A 9 -86.78 18.91 4.79
C LYS A 9 -86.10 20.20 5.25
N SER A 10 -86.53 20.75 6.38
CA SER A 10 -85.84 21.87 7.03
C SER A 10 -84.54 21.37 7.66
N ALA A 11 -83.40 21.80 7.10
CA ALA A 11 -82.09 21.59 7.71
C ALA A 11 -82.03 22.32 9.06
N LYS A 12 -81.93 21.56 10.16
CA LYS A 12 -81.77 22.08 11.52
C LYS A 12 -80.39 22.73 11.60
N LYS A 13 -80.32 24.05 11.77
CA LYS A 13 -79.04 24.76 11.94
C LYS A 13 -78.35 24.23 13.22
N PRO A 14 -77.06 23.88 13.16
CA PRO A 14 -76.33 23.38 14.33
C PRO A 14 -76.32 24.44 15.44
N SER A 15 -76.43 23.99 16.70
CA SER A 15 -76.43 24.92 17.82
C SER A 15 -75.02 25.53 18.00
N PRO A 16 -74.89 26.76 18.52
CA PRO A 16 -73.59 27.36 18.82
C PRO A 16 -72.69 26.49 19.72
N LEU A 17 -73.30 25.66 20.56
CA LEU A 17 -72.62 24.71 21.44
C LEU A 17 -72.03 23.51 20.67
N ASP A 18 -72.66 23.08 19.59
CA ASP A 18 -72.16 21.99 18.74
C ASP A 18 -70.95 22.45 17.92
N LEU A 19 -70.99 23.70 17.42
CA LEU A 19 -69.87 24.32 16.72
C LEU A 19 -68.66 24.51 17.65
N LEU A 20 -68.89 24.92 18.90
CA LEU A 20 -67.82 25.06 19.91
C LEU A 20 -67.17 23.71 20.25
N LYS A 21 -67.97 22.64 20.41
CA LYS A 21 -67.43 21.30 20.67
C LYS A 21 -66.61 20.78 19.51
N GLU A 22 -67.06 21.02 18.27
CA GLU A 22 -66.31 20.65 17.07
C GLU A 22 -64.99 21.42 16.98
N GLU A 23 -64.98 22.72 17.30
CA GLU A 23 -63.76 23.53 17.28
C GLU A 23 -62.77 23.15 18.40
N ILE A 24 -63.27 22.82 19.59
CA ILE A 24 -62.44 22.30 20.69
C ILE A 24 -61.83 20.95 20.30
N GLY A 25 -62.60 20.05 19.70
CA GLY A 25 -62.09 18.76 19.24
C GLY A 25 -60.99 18.90 18.19
N LYS A 26 -61.16 19.82 17.22
CA LYS A 26 -60.13 20.14 16.22
C LYS A 26 -58.84 20.69 16.86
N LYS A 27 -58.97 21.57 17.85
CA LYS A 27 -57.80 22.11 18.58
C LYS A 27 -57.09 21.05 19.41
N GLN A 28 -57.82 20.13 20.04
CA GLN A 28 -57.24 19.00 20.78
C GLN A 28 -56.47 18.06 19.86
N GLN A 29 -57.03 17.73 18.69
CA GLN A 29 -56.35 16.90 17.68
C GLN A 29 -55.06 17.57 17.19
N CYS A 30 -55.10 18.89 16.92
CA CYS A 30 -53.93 19.65 16.50
C CYS A 30 -52.81 19.64 17.56
N ILE A 31 -53.17 19.74 18.85
CA ILE A 31 -52.20 19.67 19.96
C ILE A 31 -51.56 18.27 20.04
N GLU A 32 -52.34 17.20 19.85
CA GLU A 32 -51.84 15.83 19.88
C GLU A 32 -50.89 15.53 18.70
N GLU A 33 -51.23 16.00 17.50
CA GLU A 33 -50.36 15.91 16.31
C GLU A 33 -49.03 16.65 16.52
N LEU A 34 -49.06 17.88 17.04
CA LEU A 34 -47.86 18.64 17.38
C LEU A 34 -47.02 17.96 18.46
N SER A 35 -47.66 17.42 19.49
CA SER A 35 -46.97 16.68 20.57
C SER A 35 -46.27 15.43 20.05
N ASN A 36 -46.92 14.68 19.15
CA ASN A 36 -46.32 13.50 18.53
C ASN A 36 -45.16 13.89 17.60
N GLN A 37 -45.29 14.97 16.85
CA GLN A 37 -44.23 15.46 15.97
C GLN A 37 -42.99 15.91 16.74
N VAL A 38 -43.17 16.65 17.84
CA VAL A 38 -42.06 17.03 18.74
C VAL A 38 -41.37 15.81 19.35
N ASN A 39 -42.13 14.78 19.71
CA ASN A 39 -41.56 13.54 20.28
C ASN A 39 -40.78 12.72 19.24
N VAL A 40 -41.23 12.69 17.98
CA VAL A 40 -40.51 12.07 16.87
C VAL A 40 -39.20 12.83 16.58
N ASP A 41 -39.24 14.15 16.57
CA ASP A 41 -38.05 14.99 16.37
C ASP A 41 -37.04 14.82 17.53
N GLU A 42 -37.51 14.70 18.77
CA GLU A 42 -36.67 14.43 19.93
C GLU A 42 -36.02 13.03 19.86
N THR A 43 -36.78 12.02 19.44
CA THR A 43 -36.27 10.65 19.27
C THR A 43 -35.19 10.60 18.20
N TYR A 44 -35.42 11.24 17.06
CA TYR A 44 -34.45 11.34 15.97
C TYR A 44 -33.17 12.08 16.40
N LEU A 45 -33.29 13.19 17.14
CA LEU A 45 -32.15 13.91 17.70
C LEU A 45 -31.35 13.04 18.67
N ARG A 46 -32.02 12.25 19.54
CA ARG A 46 -31.35 11.33 20.46
C ARG A 46 -30.58 10.24 19.72
N GLU A 47 -31.18 9.61 18.71
CA GLU A 47 -30.52 8.59 17.89
C GLU A 47 -29.30 9.14 17.15
N MET A 48 -29.42 10.35 16.58
CA MET A 48 -28.30 11.02 15.91
C MET A 48 -27.16 11.33 16.89
N ILE A 49 -27.47 11.81 18.10
CA ILE A 49 -26.45 12.06 19.14
C ILE A 49 -25.76 10.76 19.57
N HIS A 50 -26.52 9.68 19.77
CA HIS A 50 -25.94 8.38 20.11
C HIS A 50 -24.99 7.87 19.02
N SER A 51 -25.39 7.96 17.75
CA SER A 51 -24.53 7.60 16.62
C SER A 51 -23.23 8.43 16.59
N MET A 52 -23.31 9.75 16.82
CA MET A 52 -22.13 10.60 16.86
C MET A 52 -21.19 10.26 18.03
N VAL A 53 -21.74 9.92 19.20
CA VAL A 53 -20.96 9.53 20.37
C VAL A 53 -20.25 8.20 20.15
N ASP A 54 -20.90 7.22 19.52
CA ASP A 54 -20.30 5.94 19.19
C ASP A 54 -19.18 6.08 18.14
N ASP A 55 -19.36 6.95 17.15
CA ASP A 55 -18.33 7.32 16.19
C ASP A 55 -17.11 7.97 16.85
N LEU A 56 -17.32 8.84 17.84
CA LEU A 56 -16.22 9.46 18.59
C LEU A 56 -15.47 8.44 19.45
N ARG A 57 -16.19 7.50 20.10
CA ARG A 57 -15.57 6.42 20.90
C ARG A 57 -14.77 5.46 20.03
N SER A 58 -15.29 5.08 18.86
CA SER A 58 -14.57 4.21 17.93
C SER A 58 -13.28 4.86 17.43
N ARG A 59 -13.32 6.15 17.07
CA ARG A 59 -12.11 6.92 16.70
C ARG A 59 -11.10 7.02 17.85
N GLN A 60 -11.56 7.20 19.08
CA GLN A 60 -10.69 7.24 20.25
C GLN A 60 -10.00 5.89 20.51
N SER A 61 -10.71 4.78 20.34
CA SER A 61 -10.13 3.44 20.45
C SER A 61 -9.12 3.12 19.33
N GLN A 62 -9.34 3.64 18.13
CA GLN A 62 -8.37 3.53 17.04
C GLN A 62 -7.11 4.34 17.33
N LYS A 63 -7.26 5.52 17.95
CA LYS A 63 -6.11 6.36 18.33
C LYS A 63 -5.17 5.63 19.30
N SER A 64 -5.70 4.95 20.32
CA SER A 64 -4.86 4.19 21.26
C SER A 64 -4.15 3.00 20.60
N LEU A 65 -4.79 2.35 19.63
CA LEU A 65 -4.14 1.28 18.84
C LEU A 65 -3.02 1.80 17.97
N ILE A 66 -3.19 2.99 17.37
CA ILE A 66 -2.17 3.64 16.56
C ILE A 66 -0.98 4.05 17.44
N GLU A 67 -1.22 4.63 18.62
CA GLU A 67 -0.18 5.01 19.59
C GLU A 67 0.65 3.79 20.02
N GLN A 68 -0.01 2.68 20.38
CA GLN A 68 0.68 1.44 20.73
C GLN A 68 1.52 0.89 19.56
N ARG A 69 1.00 1.01 18.32
CA ARG A 69 1.74 0.58 17.13
C ARG A 69 2.93 1.46 16.82
N ILE A 70 2.83 2.77 17.06
CA ILE A 70 3.95 3.72 16.92
C ILE A 70 5.06 3.34 17.89
N GLU A 71 4.74 3.14 19.17
CA GLU A 71 5.72 2.76 20.19
C GLU A 71 6.46 1.46 19.84
N GLU A 72 5.73 0.44 19.37
CA GLU A 72 6.33 -0.83 18.91
C GLU A 72 7.26 -0.62 17.70
N LEU A 73 6.87 0.23 16.76
CA LEU A 73 7.69 0.54 15.59
C LEU A 73 8.94 1.33 15.97
N GLU A 74 8.83 2.29 16.89
CA GLU A 74 9.96 3.06 17.42
C GLU A 74 10.99 2.13 18.11
N GLN A 75 10.51 1.17 18.89
CA GLN A 75 11.37 0.18 19.52
C GLN A 75 12.09 -0.69 18.48
N ARG A 76 11.36 -1.19 17.46
CA ARG A 76 11.96 -2.00 16.39
C ARG A 76 12.99 -1.22 15.57
N VAL A 77 12.73 0.04 15.26
CA VAL A 77 13.69 0.91 14.55
C VAL A 77 14.94 1.10 15.39
N THR A 78 14.80 1.32 16.70
CA THR A 78 15.93 1.45 17.63
C THR A 78 16.78 0.17 17.64
N GLU A 79 16.15 -0.99 17.79
CA GLU A 79 16.84 -2.29 17.76
C GLU A 79 17.55 -2.55 16.42
N GLN A 80 16.91 -2.20 15.31
CA GLN A 80 17.53 -2.31 13.98
C GLN A 80 18.70 -1.35 13.81
N ASN A 81 18.60 -0.12 14.32
CA ASN A 81 19.68 0.86 14.27
C ASN A 81 20.89 0.37 15.08
N ASP A 82 20.67 -0.19 16.27
CA ASP A 82 21.74 -0.77 17.09
C ASP A 82 22.42 -1.93 16.35
N ASN A 83 21.64 -2.82 15.74
CA ASN A 83 22.16 -3.90 14.90
C ASN A 83 22.97 -3.38 13.70
N TYR A 84 22.51 -2.30 13.05
CA TYR A 84 23.23 -1.67 11.96
C TYR A 84 24.58 -1.09 12.42
N GLN A 85 24.61 -0.42 13.58
CA GLN A 85 25.84 0.10 14.18
C GLN A 85 26.87 -1.01 14.48
N VAL A 86 26.41 -2.18 14.91
CA VAL A 86 27.29 -3.36 15.10
C VAL A 86 27.86 -3.83 13.76
N ILE A 87 27.03 -3.94 12.72
CA ILE A 87 27.48 -4.37 11.39
C ILE A 87 28.49 -3.38 10.79
N VAL A 88 28.22 -2.07 10.91
CA VAL A 88 29.13 -1.02 10.42
C VAL A 88 30.48 -1.10 11.13
N ARG A 89 30.50 -1.27 12.45
CA ARG A 89 31.75 -1.47 13.21
C ARG A 89 32.52 -2.70 12.74
N LYS A 90 31.84 -3.85 12.58
CA LYS A 90 32.46 -5.08 12.07
C LYS A 90 33.07 -4.91 10.68
N ASN A 91 32.34 -4.24 9.78
CA ASN A 91 32.83 -3.95 8.44
C ASN A 91 34.05 -3.02 8.46
N LEU A 92 34.02 -1.97 9.29
CA LEU A 92 35.14 -1.04 9.40
C LEU A 92 36.39 -1.74 9.93
N THR A 93 36.26 -2.57 10.97
CA THR A 93 37.36 -3.38 11.52
C THR A 93 37.93 -4.33 10.46
N CYS A 94 37.07 -4.98 9.68
CA CYS A 94 37.51 -5.88 8.60
C CYS A 94 38.25 -5.12 7.49
N MET A 95 37.70 -4.00 7.02
CA MET A 95 38.30 -3.19 5.96
C MET A 95 39.65 -2.62 6.37
N ASN A 96 39.76 -2.08 7.59
CA ASN A 96 41.04 -1.56 8.11
C ASN A 96 42.07 -2.68 8.23
N GLY A 97 41.68 -3.85 8.77
CA GLY A 97 42.59 -4.97 8.90
C GLY A 97 43.05 -5.56 7.55
N ILE A 98 42.17 -5.59 6.54
CA ILE A 98 42.54 -6.01 5.18
C ILE A 98 43.50 -4.99 4.56
N ALA A 99 43.24 -3.69 4.73
CA ALA A 99 44.13 -2.63 4.24
C ALA A 99 45.52 -2.73 4.88
N GLU A 100 45.61 -2.98 6.19
CA GLU A 100 46.89 -3.26 6.88
C GLU A 100 47.58 -4.49 6.30
N ALA A 101 46.85 -5.60 6.10
CA ALA A 101 47.40 -6.82 5.55
C ALA A 101 47.91 -6.66 4.11
N LEU A 102 47.26 -5.84 3.29
CA LEU A 102 47.70 -5.53 1.93
C LEU A 102 48.96 -4.66 1.88
N GLN A 103 49.25 -3.90 2.94
CA GLN A 103 50.45 -3.09 3.08
C GLN A 103 51.64 -3.88 3.66
N SER A 104 51.40 -5.04 4.26
CA SER A 104 52.46 -5.90 4.81
C SER A 104 53.20 -6.67 3.72
N SER A 105 54.53 -6.57 3.70
CA SER A 105 55.39 -7.31 2.77
C SER A 105 55.71 -8.75 3.24
N SER A 106 55.38 -9.09 4.50
CA SER A 106 55.71 -10.39 5.11
C SER A 106 54.51 -11.34 5.11
N PRO A 107 54.63 -12.55 4.52
CA PRO A 107 53.56 -13.56 4.56
C PRO A 107 53.16 -14.01 5.98
N HIS A 108 54.07 -13.89 6.94
CA HIS A 108 53.80 -14.24 8.34
C HIS A 108 52.95 -13.18 9.03
N GLU A 109 53.19 -11.91 8.69
CA GLU A 109 52.47 -10.76 9.21
C GLU A 109 51.04 -10.71 8.65
N ILE A 110 50.87 -10.99 7.35
CA ILE A 110 49.55 -11.15 6.72
C ILE A 110 48.72 -12.23 7.42
N LYS A 111 49.33 -13.40 7.68
CA LYS A 111 48.64 -14.50 8.40
C LYS A 111 48.26 -14.12 9.82
N PHE A 112 49.10 -13.35 10.52
CA PHE A 112 48.80 -12.85 11.86
C PHE A 112 47.64 -11.85 11.85
N LEU A 113 47.66 -10.88 10.93
CA LEU A 113 46.60 -9.87 10.77
C LEU A 113 45.26 -10.50 10.42
N LEU A 114 45.23 -11.48 9.51
CA LEU A 114 44.01 -12.21 9.16
C LEU A 114 43.44 -13.00 10.34
N ARG A 115 44.29 -13.58 11.20
CA ARG A 115 43.82 -14.26 12.44
C ARG A 115 43.27 -13.25 13.44
N ARG A 116 43.90 -12.08 13.59
CA ARG A 116 43.43 -11.01 14.47
C ARG A 116 42.05 -10.51 14.05
N ILE A 117 41.87 -10.19 12.75
CA ILE A 117 40.57 -9.78 12.18
C ILE A 117 39.51 -10.85 12.44
N LYS A 118 39.84 -12.12 12.20
CA LYS A 118 38.91 -13.23 12.47
C LYS A 118 38.52 -13.32 13.95
N GLN A 119 39.46 -13.08 14.85
CA GLN A 119 39.20 -13.12 16.29
C GLN A 119 38.33 -11.95 16.74
N ASP A 120 38.60 -10.74 16.23
CA ASP A 120 37.82 -9.54 16.54
C ASP A 120 36.36 -9.66 16.04
N LEU A 121 36.14 -10.31 14.90
CA LEU A 121 34.79 -10.60 14.38
C LEU A 121 34.01 -11.64 15.19
N LEU A 122 34.70 -12.51 15.93
CA LEU A 122 34.10 -13.57 16.75
C LEU A 122 33.79 -13.12 18.19
N LEU A 123 34.50 -12.10 18.70
CA LEU A 123 34.36 -11.61 20.08
C LEU A 123 33.25 -10.57 20.25
N GLU A 124 32.82 -9.90 19.17
CA GLU A 124 31.70 -8.95 19.24
C GLU A 124 30.32 -9.65 19.21
N GLU A 125 29.44 -9.24 20.12
CA GLU A 125 28.13 -9.86 20.42
C GLU A 125 27.32 -10.29 19.16
N PRO A 126 26.58 -11.41 19.26
CA PRO A 126 25.69 -11.84 18.19
C PRO A 126 24.57 -10.82 17.99
N ILE A 127 24.33 -10.46 16.72
CA ILE A 127 23.21 -9.61 16.29
C ILE A 127 21.92 -10.21 16.85
N LYS A 128 21.19 -9.43 17.67
CA LYS A 128 19.90 -9.85 18.21
C LYS A 128 18.96 -10.02 17.04
N ARG A 129 18.50 -11.25 16.80
CA ARG A 129 17.52 -11.53 15.74
C ARG A 129 16.25 -10.75 16.07
N PRO A 130 15.66 -10.03 15.11
CA PRO A 130 14.40 -9.35 15.35
C PRO A 130 13.36 -10.38 15.81
N VAL A 131 12.69 -10.10 16.93
CA VAL A 131 11.56 -10.89 17.38
C VAL A 131 10.48 -10.77 16.31
N THR A 132 10.32 -11.80 15.51
CA THR A 132 9.23 -11.90 14.52
C THR A 132 7.91 -11.96 15.28
N ALA A 133 7.19 -10.85 15.35
CA ALA A 133 5.78 -10.86 15.71
C ALA A 133 4.98 -11.65 14.64
N PRO A 134 3.87 -12.31 15.03
CA PRO A 134 3.11 -13.19 14.15
C PRO A 134 2.60 -12.45 12.91
N ALA A 135 2.58 -13.16 11.79
CA ALA A 135 2.31 -12.66 10.43
C ALA A 135 0.83 -12.26 10.17
N GLU A 136 0.09 -11.81 11.17
CA GLU A 136 -1.31 -11.42 11.03
C GLU A 136 -1.49 -9.95 11.40
N ARG A 137 -2.08 -9.17 10.49
CA ARG A 137 -2.44 -7.73 10.59
C ARG A 137 -1.45 -6.70 10.03
N SER A 138 -0.91 -6.95 8.84
CA SER A 138 -0.45 -5.85 7.96
C SER A 138 -1.56 -5.45 6.99
N GLN A 139 -2.59 -4.80 7.51
CA GLN A 139 -3.47 -3.94 6.73
C GLN A 139 -3.57 -2.62 7.47
N PHE A 140 -3.43 -1.53 6.73
CA PHE A 140 -3.66 -0.12 7.07
C PHE A 140 -2.45 0.78 7.40
N PHE A 141 -2.43 1.88 6.63
CA PHE A 141 -1.73 3.18 6.75
C PHE A 141 -0.29 3.33 6.22
N SER A 142 -0.22 3.94 5.02
CA SER A 142 0.92 4.72 4.52
C SER A 142 0.62 6.22 4.69
N MET A 143 1.43 6.93 5.49
CA MET A 143 1.78 8.36 5.42
C MET A 143 3.01 8.53 6.32
N THR A 144 4.13 9.13 5.91
CA THR A 144 4.30 10.58 5.67
C THR A 144 5.67 10.81 5.02
N GLN A 145 5.77 11.77 4.10
CA GLN A 145 7.02 12.24 3.48
C GLN A 145 7.81 13.17 4.43
N LEU A 146 9.13 12.99 4.52
CA LEU A 146 10.08 13.94 5.14
C LEU A 146 10.70 14.85 4.06
N PRO A 147 10.99 16.13 4.35
CA PRO A 147 11.56 17.07 3.39
C PRO A 147 13.08 16.83 3.18
N PRO A 148 13.65 17.24 2.02
CA PRO A 148 15.06 17.05 1.72
C PRO A 148 15.91 18.15 2.38
N ALA A 149 16.89 17.77 3.19
CA ALA A 149 17.93 18.69 3.67
C ALA A 149 19.01 18.86 2.59
N PRO A 150 19.46 20.09 2.28
CA PRO A 150 20.65 20.30 1.47
C PRO A 150 21.88 20.18 2.38
N HIS A 151 22.92 19.52 1.90
CA HIS A 151 24.31 20.02 1.86
C HIS A 151 25.25 18.86 1.53
N GLU A 152 26.00 19.07 0.45
CA GLU A 152 26.96 18.16 -0.14
C GLU A 152 28.12 17.91 0.84
N SER A 153 28.30 16.65 1.23
CA SER A 153 29.50 16.18 1.93
C SER A 153 30.21 15.14 1.06
N PRO A 154 31.57 15.10 1.01
CA PRO A 154 32.33 14.19 0.14
C PRO A 154 32.11 12.70 0.44
N LEU A 155 31.52 12.36 1.59
CA LEU A 155 31.04 11.00 1.92
C LEU A 155 29.83 10.57 1.07
N GLY A 156 29.11 11.53 0.48
CA GLY A 156 27.89 11.31 -0.27
C GLY A 156 28.09 10.56 -1.59
N ASN A 157 29.31 10.49 -2.13
CA ASN A 157 29.60 9.75 -3.36
C ASN A 157 29.80 8.25 -3.09
N LEU A 158 30.48 7.88 -2.00
CA LEU A 158 30.63 6.47 -1.60
C LEU A 158 29.30 5.91 -1.09
N GLN A 159 28.53 6.73 -0.36
CA GLN A 159 27.18 6.38 0.06
C GLN A 159 26.22 6.28 -1.14
N ARG A 160 26.38 7.11 -2.19
CA ARG A 160 25.65 6.95 -3.46
C ARG A 160 26.02 5.68 -4.19
N GLU A 161 27.30 5.33 -4.26
CA GLU A 161 27.77 4.09 -4.90
C GLU A 161 27.30 2.84 -4.13
N TYR A 162 27.29 2.91 -2.79
CA TYR A 162 26.77 1.85 -1.94
C TYR A 162 25.24 1.75 -1.98
N LEU A 163 24.52 2.88 -2.07
CA LEU A 163 23.07 2.91 -2.36
C LEU A 163 22.75 2.39 -3.76
N LYS A 164 23.63 2.61 -4.75
CA LYS A 164 23.54 2.02 -6.09
C LYS A 164 23.77 0.51 -6.09
N ALA A 165 24.63 0.02 -5.20
CA ALA A 165 24.90 -1.40 -5.01
C ALA A 165 23.82 -2.09 -4.15
N MET A 166 23.14 -1.33 -3.30
CA MET A 166 21.99 -1.73 -2.47
C MET A 166 20.66 -1.26 -3.05
N GLU A 167 20.53 -1.07 -4.37
CA GLU A 167 19.23 -0.98 -5.05
C GLU A 167 18.51 -2.34 -4.93
N THR A 168 18.09 -2.67 -3.72
CA THR A 168 16.87 -3.43 -3.48
C THR A 168 15.76 -2.68 -4.19
N VAL A 169 15.31 -3.25 -5.31
CA VAL A 169 14.04 -3.01 -6.02
C VAL A 169 13.30 -1.79 -5.45
N SER A 170 13.62 -0.62 -6.01
CA SER A 170 12.94 0.62 -5.65
C SER A 170 11.50 0.52 -6.13
N TYR A 171 10.58 0.23 -5.21
CA TYR A 171 9.15 0.31 -5.49
C TYR A 171 8.82 1.76 -5.84
N PRO A 172 8.03 2.01 -6.90
CA PRO A 172 7.68 3.36 -7.31
C PRO A 172 7.03 4.14 -6.16
N GLN A 173 7.73 5.19 -5.67
CA GLN A 173 7.28 6.03 -4.56
C GLN A 173 6.09 6.94 -4.90
N TYR A 174 5.61 6.90 -6.15
CA TYR A 174 4.52 7.73 -6.64
C TYR A 174 3.38 6.86 -7.14
N HIS A 175 2.29 6.74 -6.38
CA HIS A 175 1.02 6.27 -6.95
C HIS A 175 0.43 7.39 -7.81
N PRO A 176 0.14 7.15 -9.10
CA PRO A 176 -0.41 8.19 -9.97
C PRO A 176 -1.82 8.54 -9.48
N VAL A 177 -2.11 9.85 -9.38
CA VAL A 177 -3.43 10.39 -8.97
C VAL A 177 -4.56 9.86 -9.85
N ARG A 178 -4.23 9.42 -11.07
CA ARG A 178 -5.12 8.70 -11.99
C ARG A 178 -4.36 7.53 -12.62
N LYS A 179 -4.94 6.34 -12.59
CA LYS A 179 -4.38 5.16 -13.26
C LYS A 179 -4.33 5.39 -14.77
N LEU A 180 -3.28 4.87 -15.41
CA LEU A 180 -3.13 4.87 -16.87
C LEU A 180 -3.98 3.75 -17.49
N PRO A 181 -4.36 3.84 -18.76
CA PRO A 181 -5.22 2.82 -19.35
C PRO A 181 -4.42 1.53 -19.62
N GLY A 182 -5.03 0.35 -19.43
CA GLY A 182 -4.32 -0.95 -19.55
C GLY A 182 -3.88 -1.34 -20.96
N ASP A 183 -4.46 -0.70 -21.97
CA ASP A 183 -4.03 -0.77 -23.38
C ASP A 183 -2.76 0.06 -23.65
N THR A 184 -2.20 0.72 -22.63
CA THR A 184 -0.89 1.37 -22.72
C THR A 184 0.12 0.37 -23.23
N HIS A 185 0.83 0.74 -24.28
CA HIS A 185 1.86 -0.11 -24.87
C HIS A 185 3.07 -0.20 -23.94
N VAL A 186 3.69 -1.38 -23.81
CA VAL A 186 4.88 -1.67 -23.00
C VAL A 186 6.08 -0.74 -23.29
N LYS A 187 6.16 -0.14 -24.48
CA LYS A 187 7.17 0.89 -24.81
C LYS A 187 7.03 2.15 -23.94
N HIS A 188 5.81 2.45 -23.51
CA HIS A 188 5.42 3.59 -22.66
C HIS A 188 5.16 3.17 -21.22
N LEU A 189 5.53 1.94 -20.85
CA LEU A 189 5.48 1.48 -19.46
C LEU A 189 6.38 2.38 -18.61
N LEU A 190 5.83 2.86 -17.48
CA LEU A 190 6.55 3.64 -16.50
C LEU A 190 7.92 3.01 -16.20
N PRO A 191 9.03 3.77 -16.32
CA PRO A 191 10.39 3.26 -16.18
C PRO A 191 10.63 2.51 -14.87
N GLU A 192 10.00 2.97 -13.78
CA GLU A 192 10.10 2.39 -12.45
C GLU A 192 9.50 0.99 -12.42
N ILE A 193 8.28 0.83 -12.94
CA ILE A 193 7.60 -0.47 -13.01
C ILE A 193 8.34 -1.40 -13.96
N LYS A 194 8.83 -0.88 -15.08
CA LYS A 194 9.64 -1.64 -16.03
C LYS A 194 10.90 -2.21 -15.38
N GLN A 195 11.57 -1.41 -14.56
CA GLN A 195 12.79 -1.83 -13.86
C GLN A 195 12.48 -2.90 -12.83
N VAL A 196 11.42 -2.71 -12.03
CA VAL A 196 10.95 -3.69 -11.04
C VAL A 196 10.59 -5.03 -11.71
N VAL A 197 9.84 -5.02 -12.82
CA VAL A 197 9.51 -6.22 -13.60
C VAL A 197 10.77 -6.91 -14.13
N ILE A 198 11.75 -6.15 -14.64
CA ILE A 198 13.01 -6.71 -15.13
C ILE A 198 13.79 -7.37 -13.99
N ASP A 199 13.80 -6.77 -12.81
CA ASP A 199 14.60 -7.19 -11.67
C ASP A 199 14.02 -8.41 -10.94
N GLU A 200 12.71 -8.45 -10.81
CA GLU A 200 12.01 -9.56 -10.15
C GLU A 200 11.92 -10.79 -11.06
N LEU A 201 11.80 -10.61 -12.38
CA LEU A 201 11.75 -11.73 -13.34
C LEU A 201 13.13 -12.16 -13.88
N ARG A 202 14.24 -11.74 -13.25
CA ARG A 202 15.59 -12.14 -13.70
C ARG A 202 15.82 -13.66 -13.65
N GLY A 203 15.18 -14.36 -12.71
CA GLY A 203 15.29 -15.82 -12.54
C GLY A 203 14.52 -16.61 -13.61
N ASP A 204 13.30 -16.15 -13.94
CA ASP A 204 12.32 -16.91 -14.73
C ASP A 204 12.01 -16.30 -16.11
N TRP A 205 12.93 -15.48 -16.63
CA TRP A 205 12.79 -14.78 -17.92
C TRP A 205 12.43 -15.69 -19.11
N ARG A 206 12.76 -16.99 -19.06
CA ARG A 206 12.50 -17.96 -20.13
C ARG A 206 11.01 -18.28 -20.27
N GLN A 207 10.35 -18.48 -19.13
CA GLN A 207 8.91 -18.75 -19.10
C GLN A 207 8.15 -17.51 -19.54
N PHE A 208 8.58 -16.34 -19.06
CA PHE A 208 8.03 -15.06 -19.51
C PHE A 208 8.20 -14.86 -21.03
N ALA A 209 9.40 -15.09 -21.57
CA ALA A 209 9.67 -14.98 -23.01
C ALA A 209 8.76 -15.89 -23.85
N HIS A 210 8.53 -17.11 -23.39
CA HIS A 210 7.64 -18.05 -24.07
C HIS A 210 6.18 -17.56 -24.08
N LEU A 211 5.68 -17.06 -22.94
CA LEU A 211 4.32 -16.52 -22.81
C LEU A 211 4.09 -15.26 -23.64
N VAL A 212 5.14 -14.50 -23.86
CA VAL A 212 5.16 -13.31 -24.73
C VAL A 212 5.16 -13.69 -26.23
N GLY A 213 5.37 -14.96 -26.57
CA GLY A 213 5.36 -15.45 -27.94
C GLY A 213 6.74 -15.47 -28.62
N ILE A 214 7.82 -15.38 -27.85
CA ILE A 214 9.18 -15.55 -28.38
C ILE A 214 9.41 -17.04 -28.67
N SER A 215 9.92 -17.35 -29.86
CA SER A 215 10.16 -18.73 -30.27
C SER A 215 11.19 -19.41 -29.37
N THR A 216 10.98 -20.71 -29.10
CA THR A 216 11.89 -21.51 -28.27
C THR A 216 13.30 -21.52 -28.85
N GLU A 217 13.46 -21.47 -30.17
CA GLU A 217 14.75 -21.35 -30.86
C GLU A 217 15.50 -20.07 -30.47
N THR A 218 14.80 -18.93 -30.41
CA THR A 218 15.37 -17.63 -30.02
C THR A 218 15.78 -17.63 -28.55
N ILE A 219 14.94 -18.21 -27.68
CA ILE A 219 15.25 -18.36 -26.24
C ILE A 219 16.50 -19.22 -26.04
N GLN A 220 16.61 -20.33 -26.78
CA GLN A 220 17.78 -21.22 -26.76
C GLN A 220 19.04 -20.52 -27.29
N PHE A 221 18.91 -19.70 -28.33
CA PHE A 221 19.99 -18.89 -28.86
C PHE A 221 20.51 -17.87 -27.83
N TRP A 222 19.62 -17.11 -27.18
CA TRP A 222 20.00 -16.17 -26.11
C TRP A 222 20.61 -16.87 -24.89
N ARG A 223 20.17 -18.10 -24.61
CA ARG A 223 20.77 -18.93 -23.56
C ARG A 223 22.23 -19.28 -23.87
N ARG A 224 22.56 -19.61 -25.13
CA ARG A 224 23.93 -19.91 -25.57
C ARG A 224 24.84 -18.69 -25.60
N LEU A 225 24.26 -17.50 -25.78
CA LEU A 225 24.98 -16.23 -25.80
C LEU A 225 25.32 -15.68 -24.40
N GLU A 226 24.89 -16.34 -23.33
CA GLU A 226 25.13 -15.92 -21.94
C GLU A 226 24.83 -14.42 -21.71
N CYS A 227 23.68 -13.95 -22.21
CA CYS A 227 23.32 -12.55 -22.10
C CYS A 227 23.30 -12.11 -20.63
N LYS A 228 24.11 -11.09 -20.29
CA LYS A 228 24.22 -10.54 -18.92
C LYS A 228 22.89 -10.06 -18.32
N ARG A 229 21.94 -9.66 -19.18
CA ARG A 229 20.61 -9.15 -18.79
C ARG A 229 19.51 -9.72 -19.69
N PRO A 230 19.14 -10.99 -19.51
CA PRO A 230 18.26 -11.68 -20.44
C PRO A 230 16.83 -11.13 -20.42
N MET A 231 16.30 -10.78 -19.24
CA MET A 231 14.95 -10.19 -19.12
C MET A 231 14.85 -8.81 -19.79
N GLN A 232 15.91 -8.00 -19.73
CA GLN A 232 15.94 -6.71 -20.44
C GLN A 232 15.89 -6.91 -21.96
N GLN A 233 16.55 -7.95 -22.47
CA GLN A 233 16.51 -8.33 -23.88
C GLN A 233 15.10 -8.78 -24.29
N VAL A 234 14.43 -9.59 -23.47
CA VAL A 234 13.04 -10.02 -23.69
C VAL A 234 12.12 -8.81 -23.76
N MET A 235 12.20 -7.88 -22.82
CA MET A 235 11.39 -6.65 -22.83
C MET A 235 11.70 -5.77 -24.05
N SER A 236 12.96 -5.72 -24.49
CA SER A 236 13.34 -4.97 -25.69
C SER A 236 12.92 -5.64 -26.99
N TYR A 237 12.71 -6.95 -27.01
CA TYR A 237 12.13 -7.64 -28.16
C TYR A 237 10.61 -7.48 -28.17
N TRP A 238 10.00 -7.61 -26.98
CA TRP A 238 8.56 -7.55 -26.85
C TRP A 238 7.99 -6.17 -27.13
N LYS A 239 8.69 -5.08 -26.77
CA LYS A 239 8.24 -3.70 -27.04
C LYS A 239 7.94 -3.41 -28.52
N ASP A 240 8.46 -4.23 -29.45
CA ASP A 240 8.26 -4.06 -30.88
C ASP A 240 7.05 -4.87 -31.39
N SER A 241 6.45 -5.70 -30.53
CA SER A 241 5.23 -6.46 -30.83
C SER A 241 3.97 -5.59 -30.63
N GLN A 242 3.02 -5.73 -31.54
CA GLN A 242 1.71 -5.03 -31.45
C GLN A 242 0.85 -5.51 -30.28
N ALA A 243 1.08 -6.73 -29.78
CA ALA A 243 0.37 -7.30 -28.63
C ALA A 243 1.05 -6.96 -27.28
N ALA A 244 2.02 -6.05 -27.27
CA ALA A 244 2.75 -5.67 -26.07
C ALA A 244 2.07 -4.52 -25.34
N ASP A 245 0.93 -4.81 -24.71
CA ASP A 245 0.21 -3.90 -23.83
C ASP A 245 0.35 -4.29 -22.35
N VAL A 246 0.05 -3.34 -21.46
CA VAL A 246 0.15 -3.55 -20.01
C VAL A 246 -0.90 -4.53 -19.50
N ARG A 247 -2.05 -4.64 -20.17
CA ARG A 247 -3.08 -5.65 -19.88
C ARG A 247 -2.57 -7.06 -20.13
N THR A 248 -1.87 -7.30 -21.23
CA THR A 248 -1.23 -8.59 -21.53
C THR A 248 -0.10 -8.85 -20.55
N LEU A 249 0.70 -7.85 -20.17
CA LEU A 249 1.69 -7.97 -19.10
C LEU A 249 1.04 -8.45 -17.80
N HIS A 250 -0.02 -7.78 -17.35
CA HIS A 250 -0.74 -8.11 -16.13
C HIS A 250 -1.28 -9.55 -16.16
N ARG A 251 -1.89 -9.97 -17.28
CA ARG A 251 -2.39 -11.34 -17.47
C ARG A 251 -1.27 -12.38 -17.41
N ILE A 252 -0.10 -12.09 -17.99
CA ILE A 252 1.08 -12.98 -17.95
C ILE A 252 1.60 -13.09 -16.51
N LEU A 253 1.66 -11.99 -15.76
CA LEU A 253 2.11 -11.98 -14.36
C LEU A 253 1.18 -12.80 -13.44
N LEU A 254 -0.13 -12.80 -13.73
CA LEU A 254 -1.13 -13.62 -13.03
C LEU A 254 -1.18 -15.08 -13.50
N SER A 255 -0.49 -15.43 -14.59
CA SER A 255 -0.49 -16.80 -15.11
C SER A 255 0.08 -17.78 -14.10
N GLU A 256 -0.46 -19.01 -14.06
CA GLU A 256 0.01 -20.10 -13.19
C GLU A 256 1.49 -20.45 -13.40
N GLN A 257 2.06 -20.08 -14.55
CA GLN A 257 3.46 -20.34 -14.86
C GLN A 257 4.40 -19.32 -14.19
N VAL A 258 3.97 -18.07 -14.02
CA VAL A 258 4.82 -16.98 -13.49
C VAL A 258 4.49 -16.69 -12.01
N LYS A 259 3.21 -16.71 -11.63
CA LYS A 259 2.73 -16.49 -10.24
C LYS A 259 3.31 -15.24 -9.56
N ALA A 260 3.61 -14.19 -10.31
CA ALA A 260 4.14 -12.94 -9.77
C ALA A 260 2.98 -12.04 -9.31
N VAL A 261 2.22 -12.50 -8.32
CA VAL A 261 1.00 -11.83 -7.83
C VAL A 261 1.31 -10.43 -7.27
N ASN A 262 2.48 -10.24 -6.66
CA ASN A 262 2.89 -8.94 -6.14
C ASN A 262 3.19 -7.94 -7.26
N LEU A 263 3.89 -8.37 -8.33
CA LEU A 263 4.07 -7.57 -9.54
C LEU A 263 2.74 -7.24 -10.22
N ALA A 264 1.83 -8.21 -10.30
CA ALA A 264 0.52 -8.01 -10.90
C ALA A 264 -0.28 -6.93 -10.14
N LYS A 265 -0.31 -7.00 -8.80
CA LYS A 265 -0.90 -5.97 -7.95
C LYS A 265 -0.24 -4.61 -8.15
N LEU A 266 1.09 -4.57 -8.20
CA LEU A 266 1.84 -3.33 -8.46
C LEU A 266 1.47 -2.73 -9.83
N VAL A 267 1.33 -3.54 -10.88
CA VAL A 267 0.87 -3.06 -12.18
C VAL A 267 -0.57 -2.55 -12.11
N ALA A 268 -1.46 -3.26 -11.39
CA ALA A 268 -2.85 -2.86 -11.21
C ALA A 268 -3.04 -1.57 -10.39
N ASP A 269 -2.09 -1.23 -9.52
CA ASP A 269 -2.11 0.04 -8.78
C ASP A 269 -1.89 1.25 -9.69
N PHE A 270 -1.24 1.06 -10.85
CA PHE A 270 -0.84 2.13 -11.77
C PHE A 270 -1.62 2.13 -13.08
N TYR A 271 -2.20 1.00 -13.47
CA TYR A 271 -2.92 0.83 -14.73
C TYR A 271 -4.30 0.19 -14.53
N TYR A 272 -5.26 0.55 -15.39
CA TYR A 272 -6.57 -0.10 -15.47
C TYR A 272 -6.47 -1.41 -16.25
N VAL A 273 -6.14 -2.49 -15.55
CA VAL A 273 -5.90 -3.83 -16.12
C VAL A 273 -6.96 -4.87 -15.74
N ASP A 274 -8.00 -4.45 -15.02
CA ASP A 274 -9.22 -5.21 -14.76
C ASP A 274 -9.98 -5.53 -16.07
#